data_AF-A0A2R6GER0-F1
#
_entry.id   AF-A0A2R6GER0-F1
#
_cell.length_a   1.000
_cell.length_b   1.000
_cell.length_c   1.000
_cell.angle_alpha   90.00
_cell.angle_beta   90.00
_cell.angle_gamma   90.00
#
_symmetry.space_group_name_H-M   'P 1'
#
loop_
_entity.id
_entity.type
_entity.pdbx_description
1 polymer ?
#
loop_
_entity_poly.entity_id
_entity_poly.type
_entity_poly.pdbx_seq_one_letter_code
_entity_poly.pdbx_strand_id
1 'polypeptide(L)'
;MAATVHRVGVTADLTIDVPRNDQGDLVAGARAALARVDAVDGVDDVEVTGLTPRLNDLRADVQADLTLALERANADDARQALADGFGVDVADVRVHENPPP
;
A
#
# COMPACT_ATOMS: atom_id res chain seq x y z
N MET A 1 -3.46 -5.66 28.04
CA MET A 1 -2.38 -6.41 27.34
C MET A 1 -1.62 -5.38 26.52
N ALA A 2 -0.29 -5.31 26.67
CA ALA A 2 0.52 -4.46 25.81
C ALA A 2 0.80 -5.26 24.53
N ALA A 3 0.21 -4.85 23.41
CA ALA A 3 0.62 -5.37 22.11
C ALA A 3 1.98 -4.76 21.76
N THR A 4 2.94 -5.61 21.40
CA THR A 4 4.23 -5.14 20.89
C THR A 4 4.04 -4.79 19.42
N VAL A 5 4.24 -3.53 19.06
CA VAL A 5 4.21 -3.09 17.67
C VAL A 5 5.59 -3.32 17.06
N HIS A 6 5.63 -4.08 15.97
CA HIS A 6 6.81 -4.34 15.15
C HIS A 6 6.76 -3.46 13.90
N ARG A 7 7.89 -2.84 13.55
CA ARG A 7 8.07 -2.19 12.25
C ARG A 7 8.57 -3.21 11.25
N VAL A 8 7.82 -3.37 10.17
CA VAL A 8 8.00 -4.45 9.20
C VAL A 8 8.06 -3.85 7.82
N GLY A 9 9.16 -4.09 7.09
CA GLY A 9 9.24 -3.71 5.69
C GLY A 9 8.42 -4.66 4.85
N VAL A 10 7.59 -4.14 3.94
CA VAL A 10 6.79 -4.96 3.04
C VAL A 10 6.83 -4.38 1.63
N THR A 11 6.90 -5.26 0.64
CA THR A 11 6.59 -4.91 -0.75
C THR A 11 5.18 -5.40 -1.03
N ALA A 12 4.29 -4.51 -1.43
CA ALA A 12 2.91 -4.82 -1.73
C ALA A 12 2.58 -4.48 -3.19
N ASP A 13 2.00 -5.44 -3.89
CA ASP A 13 1.37 -5.23 -5.19
C ASP A 13 -0.09 -4.86 -4.94
N LEU A 14 -0.45 -3.64 -5.31
CA LEU A 14 -1.72 -3.02 -4.99
C LEU A 14 -2.40 -2.55 -6.26
N THR A 15 -3.72 -2.62 -6.28
CA THR A 15 -4.52 -1.89 -7.24
C THR A 15 -5.25 -0.75 -6.53
N ILE A 16 -5.16 0.45 -7.09
CA ILE A 16 -5.84 1.65 -6.60
C ILE A 16 -6.76 2.18 -7.69
N ASP A 17 -8.01 2.45 -7.33
CA ASP A 17 -8.94 3.14 -8.21
C ASP A 17 -8.74 4.65 -8.10
N VAL A 18 -8.23 5.26 -9.16
CA VAL A 18 -7.95 6.69 -9.26
C VAL A 18 -9.13 7.39 -9.96
N PRO A 19 -9.76 8.39 -9.33
CA PRO A 19 -10.77 9.20 -9.98
C PRO A 19 -10.17 9.94 -11.17
N ARG A 20 -10.85 9.87 -12.32
CA ARG A 20 -10.38 10.45 -13.60
C ARG A 20 -10.12 11.98 -13.55
N ASN A 21 -10.59 12.65 -12.50
CA ASN A 21 -10.51 14.10 -12.34
C ASN A 21 -9.33 14.57 -11.47
N ASP A 22 -8.62 13.65 -10.81
CA ASP A 22 -7.35 13.96 -10.17
C ASP A 22 -6.26 13.96 -11.25
N GLN A 23 -6.06 15.12 -11.89
CA GLN A 23 -4.99 15.36 -12.86
C GLN A 23 -3.60 15.50 -12.21
N GLY A 24 -3.46 15.12 -10.94
CA GLY A 24 -2.19 15.09 -10.21
C GLY A 24 -1.44 13.78 -10.48
N ASP A 25 -0.13 13.82 -10.26
CA ASP A 25 0.76 12.66 -10.36
C ASP A 25 0.15 11.42 -9.68
N LEU A 26 -0.09 10.35 -10.46
CA LEU A 26 -0.70 9.10 -10.00
C LEU A 26 0.08 8.50 -8.84
N VAL A 27 1.41 8.64 -8.86
CA VAL A 27 2.30 8.20 -7.79
C VAL A 27 2.02 8.98 -6.51
N ALA A 28 1.81 10.29 -6.60
CA ALA A 28 1.47 11.13 -5.45
C ALA A 28 0.08 10.78 -4.89
N GLY A 29 -0.90 10.51 -5.75
CA GLY A 29 -2.23 10.05 -5.35
C GLY A 29 -2.20 8.69 -4.64
N ALA A 30 -1.47 7.72 -5.23
CA ALA A 30 -1.25 6.40 -4.64
C ALA A 30 -0.55 6.49 -3.28
N ARG A 31 0.53 7.27 -3.19
CA ARG A 31 1.25 7.52 -1.93
C ARG A 31 0.36 8.15 -0.86
N ALA A 32 -0.49 9.11 -1.24
CA ALA A 32 -1.43 9.73 -0.31
C ALA A 32 -2.54 8.77 0.17
N ALA A 33 -2.98 7.85 -0.69
CA ALA A 33 -3.93 6.81 -0.30
C ALA A 33 -3.28 5.81 0.68
N LEU A 34 -2.06 5.37 0.38
CA LEU A 34 -1.28 4.47 1.22
C LEU A 34 -0.96 5.06 2.59
N ALA A 35 -0.57 6.34 2.63
CA ALA A 35 -0.28 7.04 3.89
C ALA A 35 -1.51 7.28 4.78
N ARG A 36 -2.74 7.04 4.28
CA ARG A 36 -3.98 7.09 5.09
C ARG A 36 -4.32 5.76 5.76
N VAL A 37 -3.62 4.69 5.43
CA VAL A 37 -3.82 3.39 6.08
C VAL A 37 -3.17 3.44 7.46
N ASP A 38 -3.96 3.20 8.51
CA ASP A 38 -3.50 3.36 9.91
C ASP A 38 -2.27 2.51 10.25
N ALA A 39 -2.12 1.36 9.60
CA ALA A 39 -0.99 0.47 9.80
C ALA A 39 0.29 0.90 9.07
N VAL A 40 0.21 1.86 8.14
CA VAL A 40 1.37 2.35 7.37
C VAL A 40 2.10 3.39 8.21
N ASP A 41 3.30 3.05 8.68
CA ASP A 41 4.21 3.94 9.41
C ASP A 41 5.10 4.75 8.44
N GLY A 42 5.33 4.21 7.23
CA GLY A 42 6.09 4.86 6.17
C GLY A 42 5.78 4.33 4.78
N VAL A 43 5.88 5.20 3.79
CA VAL A 43 5.87 4.85 2.36
C VAL A 43 7.22 5.20 1.80
N ASP A 44 8.02 4.18 1.48
CA ASP A 44 9.41 4.30 1.09
C ASP A 44 9.51 4.54 -0.42
N ASP A 45 8.88 3.68 -1.22
CA ASP A 45 8.81 3.80 -2.68
C ASP A 45 7.43 3.43 -3.23
N VAL A 46 7.07 4.01 -4.38
CA VAL A 46 5.80 3.76 -5.06
C VAL A 46 6.05 3.81 -6.57
N GLU A 47 5.88 2.67 -7.23
CA GLU A 47 6.03 2.52 -8.67
C GLU A 47 4.70 2.11 -9.30
N VAL A 48 4.25 2.84 -10.33
CA VAL A 48 3.07 2.45 -11.11
C VAL A 48 3.50 1.42 -12.15
N THR A 49 3.06 0.18 -11.99
CA THR A 49 3.43 -0.95 -12.87
C THR A 49 2.41 -1.16 -14.00
N GLY A 50 1.17 -0.67 -13.83
CA GLY A 50 0.11 -0.83 -14.82
C GLY A 50 -0.97 0.24 -14.74
N LEU A 51 -1.58 0.53 -15.88
CA LEU A 51 -2.72 1.44 -15.97
C LEU A 51 -3.80 0.86 -16.87
N THR A 52 -4.99 0.67 -16.30
CA THR A 52 -6.17 0.17 -16.99
C THR A 52 -7.26 1.24 -16.98
N PRO A 53 -7.48 1.96 -18.09
CA PRO A 53 -8.58 2.92 -18.19
C PRO A 53 -9.92 2.19 -18.24
N ARG A 54 -10.85 2.58 -17.37
CA ARG A 54 -12.23 2.10 -17.34
C ARG A 54 -13.19 3.24 -17.72
N LEU A 55 -14.47 2.90 -17.86
CA LEU A 55 -15.47 3.80 -18.47
C LEU A 55 -15.68 5.09 -17.67
N ASN A 56 -15.50 5.05 -16.34
CA ASN A 56 -15.70 6.19 -15.44
C ASN A 56 -14.49 6.49 -14.53
N ASP A 57 -13.55 5.56 -14.43
CA ASP A 57 -12.45 5.51 -13.47
C ASP A 57 -11.14 5.04 -14.13
N LEU A 58 -10.01 5.26 -13.48
CA LEU A 58 -8.70 4.76 -13.90
C LEU A 58 -8.19 3.77 -12.85
N ARG A 59 -7.98 2.52 -13.22
CA ARG A 59 -7.39 1.51 -12.33
C ARG A 59 -5.87 1.57 -12.51
N ALA A 60 -5.13 1.83 -11.43
CA ALA A 60 -3.68 1.83 -11.44
C ALA A 60 -3.16 0.65 -10.62
N ASP A 61 -2.31 -0.18 -11.24
CA ASP A 61 -1.56 -1.21 -10.55
C ASP A 61 -0.24 -0.59 -10.10
N VAL A 62 0.07 -0.77 -8.83
CA VAL A 62 1.14 -0.07 -8.12
C VAL A 62 1.89 -1.08 -7.27
N GLN A 63 3.20 -1.09 -7.40
CA GLN A 63 4.08 -1.76 -6.45
C GLN A 63 4.56 -0.72 -5.45
N ALA A 64 4.35 -0.96 -4.17
CA ALA A 64 4.76 -0.05 -3.11
C ALA A 64 5.64 -0.76 -2.09
N ASP A 65 6.75 -0.10 -1.75
CA ASP A 65 7.58 -0.47 -0.60
C ASP A 65 7.13 0.36 0.61
N LEU A 66 6.67 -0.34 1.63
CA LEU A 66 6.01 0.23 2.79
C LEU A 66 6.69 -0.26 4.07
N THR A 67 6.69 0.60 5.08
CA THR A 67 6.96 0.21 6.45
C THR A 67 5.63 0.16 7.20
N LEU A 68 5.26 -1.03 7.69
CA LEU A 68 4.04 -1.24 8.47
C LEU A 68 4.34 -1.38 9.96
N ALA A 69 3.45 -0.84 10.78
CA ALA A 69 3.41 -1.03 12.22
C ALA A 69 2.39 -2.12 12.56
N LEU A 70 2.85 -3.36 12.76
CA LEU A 70 2.00 -4.53 12.98
C LEU A 70 2.28 -5.20 14.32
N GLU A 71 1.29 -5.83 14.92
CA GLU A 71 1.48 -6.62 16.14
C GLU A 71 2.29 -7.91 15.89
N ARG A 72 2.29 -8.40 14.65
CA ARG A 72 3.05 -9.58 14.22
C ARG A 72 3.62 -9.34 12.83
N ALA A 73 4.87 -9.72 12.63
CA ALA A 73 5.58 -9.60 11.36
C ALA A 73 5.29 -10.79 10.44
N ASN A 74 4.09 -10.88 9.87
CA ASN A 74 3.73 -11.90 8.88
C ASN A 74 2.89 -11.30 7.73
N ALA A 75 2.86 -12.02 6.61
CA ALA A 75 2.24 -11.53 5.37
C ALA A 75 0.72 -11.43 5.45
N ASP A 76 0.06 -12.32 6.22
CA ASP A 76 -1.40 -12.31 6.36
C ASP A 76 -1.87 -11.08 7.12
N ASP A 77 -1.22 -10.74 8.24
CA ASP A 77 -1.53 -9.55 9.03
C ASP A 77 -1.18 -8.27 8.24
N ALA A 78 -0.08 -8.26 7.50
CA ALA A 78 0.29 -7.15 6.62
C ALA A 78 -0.75 -6.94 5.51
N ARG A 79 -1.18 -8.02 4.86
CA ARG A 79 -2.23 -7.99 3.83
C ARG A 79 -3.55 -7.49 4.39
N GLN A 80 -3.96 -8.00 5.54
CA GLN A 80 -5.21 -7.58 6.18
C GLN A 80 -5.16 -6.09 6.54
N ALA A 81 -4.07 -5.63 7.15
CA ALA A 81 -3.89 -4.23 7.52
C ALA A 81 -3.92 -3.27 6.31
N LEU A 82 -3.37 -3.69 5.17
CA LEU A 82 -3.44 -2.93 3.91
C LEU A 82 -4.83 -2.97 3.28
N ALA A 83 -5.52 -4.11 3.34
CA ALA A 83 -6.87 -4.29 2.80
C ALA A 83 -7.94 -3.54 3.62
N ASP A 84 -7.67 -3.25 4.90
CA ASP A 84 -8.50 -2.34 5.71
C ASP A 84 -8.40 -0.88 5.21
N GLY A 85 -7.41 -0.57 4.36
CA GLY A 85 -7.23 0.71 3.69
C GLY A 85 -8.30 0.98 2.62
N PHE A 86 -8.92 2.16 2.68
CA PHE A 86 -9.96 2.53 1.71
C PHE A 86 -9.39 2.72 0.30
N GLY A 87 -9.95 2.01 -0.69
CA GLY A 87 -9.60 2.15 -2.10
C GLY A 87 -8.31 1.42 -2.51
N VAL A 88 -7.82 0.52 -1.66
CA VAL A 88 -6.64 -0.31 -1.90
C VAL A 88 -7.07 -1.77 -2.04
N ASP A 89 -6.83 -2.36 -3.21
CA ASP A 89 -7.04 -3.78 -3.47
C ASP A 89 -5.68 -4.48 -3.42
N VAL A 90 -5.48 -5.40 -2.48
CA VAL A 90 -4.17 -6.04 -2.29
C VAL A 90 -4.06 -7.28 -3.16
N ALA A 91 -3.15 -7.28 -4.14
CA ALA A 91 -2.89 -8.43 -5.01
C ALA A 91 -1.90 -9.41 -4.34
N ASP A 92 -0.71 -8.93 -3.98
CA ASP A 92 0.36 -9.71 -3.33
C ASP A 92 1.02 -8.88 -2.22
N VAL A 93 1.52 -9.54 -1.18
CA VAL A 93 2.31 -8.90 -0.11
C VAL A 93 3.48 -9.78 0.26
N ARG A 94 4.66 -9.19 0.27
CA ARG A 94 5.89 -9.85 0.71
C ARG A 94 6.47 -9.10 1.88
N VAL A 95 6.65 -9.82 2.98
CA VAL A 95 7.26 -9.28 4.20
C VAL A 95 8.77 -9.48 4.12
N HIS A 96 9.50 -8.42 4.44
CA HIS A 96 10.95 -8.42 4.56
C HIS A 96 11.31 -8.22 6.04
N GLU A 97 12.18 -9.09 6.57
CA GLU A 97 12.64 -8.99 7.97
C GLU A 97 13.45 -7.72 8.26
N ASN A 98 13.83 -6.97 7.22
CA ASN A 98 14.56 -5.72 7.31
C ASN A 98 13.97 -4.72 6.31
N PRO A 99 13.49 -3.53 6.72
CA PRO A 99 13.13 -2.48 5.76
C PRO A 99 14.37 -2.14 4.90
N PRO A 100 14.21 -1.88 3.60
CA PRO A 100 15.31 -1.41 2.77
C PRO A 100 15.96 -0.15 3.40
N PRO A 101 17.30 -0.01 3.32
CA PRO A 101 18.05 1.05 3.98
C PRO A 101 17.80 2.46 3.43
#